data_AF-A0A399HQU2-F1
#
_entry.id   AF-A0A399HQU2-F1
#
_cell.length_a   1.000
_cell.length_b   1.000
_cell.length_c   1.000
_cell.angle_alpha   90.00
_cell.angle_beta   90.00
_cell.angle_gamma   90.00
#
_symmetry.space_group_name_H-M   'P 1'
#
loop_
_entity.id
_entity.type
_entity.pdbx_description
1 polymer ?
#
loop_
_entity_poly.entity_id
_entity_poly.type
_entity_poly.pdbx_seq_one_letter_code
_entity_poly.pdbx_strand_id
1 'polypeptide(L)'
;MSGTLYFLYNADASIIGKLRYGYRKICQSTEENPACAACDITHGGLSLKETPTWLEAKKVIEADSGYKIVQWHRDELSDEIKDFVESNTIRYPTIISKGASGNLTEVMTNSELAACKGDARSVISRLREKGIVKQERPSSSL
;
A
#
# COMPACT_ATOMS: atom_id res chain seq x y z
N MET A 1 5.90 -2.80 -16.64
CA MET A 1 7.21 -2.72 -15.96
C MET A 1 7.25 -3.88 -15.00
N SER A 2 8.34 -4.66 -14.94
CA SER A 2 8.44 -5.71 -13.91
C SER A 2 9.16 -5.18 -12.68
N GLY A 3 8.75 -5.62 -11.50
CA GLY A 3 9.31 -5.13 -10.23
C GLY A 3 8.49 -5.52 -9.01
N THR A 4 8.75 -4.84 -7.90
CA THR A 4 8.00 -5.00 -6.65
C THR A 4 7.32 -3.70 -6.25
N LEU A 5 6.07 -3.79 -5.81
CA LEU A 5 5.30 -2.67 -5.27
C LEU A 5 5.11 -2.91 -3.77
N TYR A 6 5.84 -2.17 -2.96
CA TYR A 6 5.85 -2.26 -1.51
C TYR A 6 4.75 -1.37 -0.93
N PHE A 7 3.75 -1.96 -0.30
CA PHE A 7 2.75 -1.29 0.51
C PHE A 7 3.26 -1.26 1.95
N LEU A 8 3.73 -0.09 2.38
CA LEU A 8 4.32 0.07 3.70
C LEU A 8 3.28 0.63 4.68
N TYR A 9 3.00 -0.16 5.72
CA TYR A 9 2.05 0.20 6.75
C TYR A 9 2.65 1.10 7.82
N ASN A 10 1.83 1.97 8.38
CA ASN A 10 2.15 2.72 9.59
C ASN A 10 1.79 1.91 10.86
N ALA A 11 2.33 0.70 10.96
CA ALA A 11 2.13 -0.19 12.10
C ALA A 11 3.29 -1.19 12.19
N ASP A 12 3.45 -1.80 13.37
CA ASP A 12 4.43 -2.86 13.61
C ASP A 12 3.67 -4.21 13.73
N ALA A 13 4.14 -5.23 13.02
CA ALA A 13 3.54 -6.58 13.02
C ALA A 13 3.56 -7.17 14.44
N SER A 14 4.64 -6.92 15.17
CA SER A 14 4.83 -7.36 16.57
C SER A 14 3.80 -6.79 17.55
N ILE A 15 3.22 -5.62 17.27
CA ILE A 15 2.15 -5.02 18.08
C ILE A 15 0.80 -5.60 17.68
N ILE A 16 0.55 -5.77 16.38
CA ILE A 16 -0.68 -6.34 15.82
C ILE A 16 -0.91 -7.77 16.31
N GLY A 17 0.13 -8.62 16.28
CA GLY A 17 0.03 -10.02 16.69
C GLY A 17 -0.34 -10.23 18.16
N LYS A 18 -0.16 -9.21 19.02
CA LYS A 18 -0.46 -9.28 20.46
C LYS A 18 -1.92 -8.92 20.79
N LEU A 19 -2.70 -8.40 19.84
CA LEU A 19 -4.04 -7.85 20.10
C LEU A 19 -5.09 -8.55 19.22
N ARG A 20 -6.03 -9.26 19.87
CA ARG A 20 -7.10 -10.03 19.20
C ARG A 20 -8.32 -9.18 18.81
N TYR A 21 -8.36 -7.90 19.17
CA TYR A 21 -9.54 -7.04 19.04
C TYR A 21 -9.20 -5.69 18.37
N GLY A 22 -9.76 -5.47 17.18
CA GLY A 22 -9.86 -4.15 16.53
C GLY A 22 -8.54 -3.53 16.06
N TYR A 23 -8.24 -3.69 14.76
CA TYR A 23 -7.01 -3.20 14.13
C TYR A 23 -6.82 -1.68 14.21
N ARG A 24 -7.91 -0.90 14.10
CA ARG A 24 -7.87 0.58 14.06
C ARG A 24 -7.25 1.25 15.28
N LYS A 25 -7.35 0.64 16.47
CA LYS A 25 -6.74 1.17 17.71
C LYS A 25 -5.24 0.91 17.80
N ILE A 26 -4.70 0.00 16.98
CA ILE A 26 -3.33 -0.50 17.05
C ILE A 26 -2.38 0.32 16.16
N CYS A 27 -2.91 0.83 15.04
CA CYS A 27 -2.28 1.93 14.32
C CYS A 27 -2.40 3.16 15.23
N GLN A 28 -1.38 3.42 16.04
CA GLN A 28 -1.30 4.44 17.09
C GLN A 28 -1.86 5.79 16.63
N SER A 29 -3.19 5.94 16.68
CA SER A 29 -3.89 7.08 16.12
C SER A 29 -3.84 8.22 17.13
N THR A 30 -2.75 8.98 17.13
CA THR A 30 -2.69 10.30 17.78
C THR A 30 -2.98 11.38 16.74
N GLU A 31 -3.30 12.61 17.14
CA GLU A 31 -3.47 13.71 16.18
C GLU A 31 -2.22 13.93 15.31
N GLU A 32 -1.04 13.55 15.83
CA GLU A 32 0.25 13.59 15.15
C GLU A 32 0.55 12.34 14.31
N ASN A 33 -0.18 11.24 14.52
CA ASN A 33 0.06 9.95 13.88
C ASN A 33 -1.28 9.31 13.47
N PRO A 34 -1.93 9.81 12.39
CA PRO A 34 -3.28 9.38 12.03
C PRO A 34 -3.36 7.89 11.66
N ALA A 35 -4.57 7.32 11.79
CA ALA A 35 -4.89 5.94 11.43
C ALA A 35 -4.27 5.53 10.08
N CYS A 36 -3.71 4.32 10.01
CA CYS A 36 -3.00 3.87 8.82
C CYS A 36 -3.97 3.64 7.65
N ALA A 37 -3.98 4.58 6.68
CA ALA A 37 -4.82 4.50 5.50
C ALA A 37 -4.61 3.23 4.67
N ALA A 38 -3.36 2.77 4.52
CA ALA A 38 -3.06 1.53 3.82
C ALA A 38 -3.74 0.32 4.49
N CYS A 39 -3.82 0.30 5.82
CA CYS A 39 -4.50 -0.80 6.49
C CYS A 39 -6.02 -0.70 6.44
N ASP A 40 -6.58 0.52 6.46
CA ASP A 40 -8.01 0.71 6.18
C ASP A 40 -8.35 0.20 4.77
N ILE A 41 -7.47 0.42 3.78
CA ILE A 41 -7.61 -0.11 2.40
C ILE A 41 -7.52 -1.64 2.37
N THR A 42 -6.51 -2.23 3.02
CA THR A 42 -6.24 -3.67 2.87
C THR A 42 -7.08 -4.56 3.79
N HIS A 43 -7.44 -4.08 4.98
CA HIS A 43 -8.08 -4.86 6.04
C HIS A 43 -9.45 -4.33 6.50
N GLY A 44 -9.87 -3.14 6.05
CA GLY A 44 -11.15 -2.55 6.45
C GLY A 44 -11.22 -2.16 7.92
N GLY A 45 -10.07 -1.96 8.58
CA GLY A 45 -9.94 -1.36 9.92
C GLY A 45 -10.33 -2.24 11.13
N LEU A 46 -11.00 -3.38 10.93
CA LEU A 46 -11.50 -4.21 12.05
C LEU A 46 -10.89 -5.61 12.13
N SER A 47 -10.22 -6.05 11.07
CA SER A 47 -9.72 -7.42 10.90
C SER A 47 -8.21 -7.43 10.63
N LEU A 48 -7.56 -8.57 10.86
CA LEU A 48 -6.20 -8.83 10.37
C LEU A 48 -6.20 -9.48 8.98
N LYS A 49 -7.38 -9.90 8.50
CA LYS A 49 -7.54 -10.53 7.20
C LYS A 49 -7.69 -9.47 6.13
N GLU A 50 -7.13 -9.74 4.96
CA GLU A 50 -7.35 -8.93 3.77
C GLU A 50 -8.83 -8.94 3.38
N THR A 51 -9.35 -7.80 2.96
CA THR A 51 -10.71 -7.69 2.45
C THR A 51 -10.81 -8.34 1.06
N PRO A 52 -11.98 -8.92 0.68
CA PRO A 52 -12.17 -9.43 -0.67
C PRO A 52 -11.93 -8.37 -1.75
N THR A 53 -12.33 -7.11 -1.49
CA THR A 53 -12.11 -5.98 -2.41
C THR A 53 -10.62 -5.70 -2.61
N TRP A 54 -9.82 -5.79 -1.56
CA TRP A 54 -8.37 -5.65 -1.65
C TRP A 54 -7.73 -6.83 -2.40
N LEU A 55 -8.17 -8.06 -2.14
CA LEU A 55 -7.68 -9.25 -2.86
C LEU A 55 -7.89 -9.14 -4.38
N GLU A 56 -9.07 -8.68 -4.80
CA GLU A 56 -9.33 -8.44 -6.22
C GLU A 56 -8.48 -7.28 -6.77
N ALA A 57 -8.33 -6.19 -6.01
CA ALA A 57 -7.48 -5.08 -6.43
C ALA A 57 -6.01 -5.50 -6.59
N LYS A 58 -5.50 -6.32 -5.68
CA LYS A 58 -4.14 -6.88 -5.74
C LYS A 58 -3.94 -7.68 -7.03
N LYS A 59 -4.88 -8.57 -7.38
CA LYS A 59 -4.83 -9.34 -8.64
C LYS A 59 -4.78 -8.42 -9.86
N VAL A 60 -5.63 -7.40 -9.90
CA VAL A 60 -5.65 -6.41 -10.99
C VAL A 60 -4.32 -5.68 -11.09
N ILE A 61 -3.80 -5.17 -9.98
CA ILE A 61 -2.51 -4.45 -9.96
C ILE A 61 -1.40 -5.34 -10.49
N GLU A 62 -1.29 -6.58 -10.02
CA GLU A 62 -0.22 -7.48 -10.48
C GLU A 62 -0.35 -7.84 -11.97
N ALA A 63 -1.57 -8.15 -12.43
CA ALA A 63 -1.83 -8.52 -13.82
C ALA A 63 -1.54 -7.35 -14.79
N ASP A 64 -1.95 -6.13 -14.43
CA ASP A 64 -1.93 -4.99 -15.34
C ASP A 64 -0.64 -4.17 -15.27
N SER A 65 0.14 -4.27 -14.19
CA SER A 65 1.39 -3.52 -14.03
C SER A 65 2.64 -4.34 -14.40
N GLY A 66 2.63 -5.64 -14.08
CA GLY A 66 3.82 -6.51 -14.06
C GLY A 66 4.62 -6.47 -12.74
N TYR A 67 4.18 -5.68 -11.75
CA TYR A 67 4.75 -5.66 -10.41
C TYR A 67 4.16 -6.76 -9.53
N LYS A 68 4.93 -7.25 -8.57
CA LYS A 68 4.44 -8.07 -7.46
C LYS A 68 4.20 -7.22 -6.22
N ILE A 69 3.08 -7.45 -5.54
CA ILE A 69 2.76 -6.70 -4.33
C ILE A 69 3.42 -7.37 -3.13
N VAL A 70 4.15 -6.57 -2.36
CA VAL A 70 4.66 -6.92 -1.03
C VAL A 70 4.06 -5.94 -0.03
N GLN A 71 3.59 -6.44 1.10
CA GLN A 71 3.02 -5.61 2.16
C GLN A 71 3.86 -5.80 3.40
N TRP A 72 4.36 -4.70 3.96
CA TRP A 72 5.24 -4.73 5.11
C TRP A 72 4.82 -3.72 6.17
N HIS A 73 4.93 -4.15 7.41
CA HIS A 73 4.96 -3.33 8.60
C HIS A 73 6.34 -2.68 8.77
N ARG A 74 6.45 -1.67 9.62
CA ARG A 74 7.71 -0.92 9.79
C ARG A 74 8.85 -1.80 10.31
N ASP A 75 8.53 -2.81 11.11
CA ASP A 75 9.46 -3.80 11.65
C ASP A 75 9.78 -4.96 10.69
N GLU A 76 9.22 -4.95 9.48
CA GLU A 76 9.44 -5.96 8.43
C GLU A 76 10.29 -5.45 7.26
N LEU A 77 10.67 -4.17 7.27
CA LEU A 77 11.42 -3.55 6.17
C LEU A 77 12.84 -4.11 6.08
N SER A 78 13.31 -4.35 4.87
CA SER A 78 14.73 -4.53 4.62
C SER A 78 15.50 -3.23 4.84
N ASP A 79 16.80 -3.34 5.15
CA ASP A 79 17.69 -2.18 5.34
C ASP A 79 17.63 -1.23 4.14
N GLU A 80 17.63 -1.75 2.91
CA GLU A 80 17.52 -0.95 1.67
C GLU A 80 16.24 -0.09 1.62
N ILE A 81 15.07 -0.65 1.97
CA ILE A 81 13.81 0.09 1.94
C ILE A 81 13.76 1.10 3.08
N LYS A 82 14.29 0.72 4.26
CA LYS A 82 14.38 1.59 5.42
C LYS A 82 15.25 2.82 5.13
N ASP A 83 16.45 2.60 4.58
CA ASP A 83 17.38 3.66 4.20
C ASP A 83 16.75 4.61 3.18
N PHE A 84 16.02 4.07 2.19
CA PHE A 84 15.30 4.89 1.21
C PHE A 84 14.22 5.75 1.86
N VAL A 85 13.42 5.20 2.77
CA VAL A 85 12.37 5.95 3.50
C VAL A 85 12.98 7.07 4.34
N GLU A 86 14.03 6.75 5.11
CA GLU A 86 14.68 7.71 6.01
C GLU A 86 15.39 8.83 5.24
N SER A 87 16.21 8.49 4.24
CA SER A 87 16.96 9.46 3.43
C SER A 87 16.07 10.41 2.63
N ASN A 88 14.86 9.97 2.26
CA ASN A 88 13.89 10.80 1.52
C ASN A 88 12.81 11.41 2.42
N THR A 89 12.88 11.22 3.74
CA THR A 89 11.88 11.72 4.71
C THR A 89 10.44 11.30 4.35
N ILE A 90 10.29 10.08 3.83
CA ILE A 90 8.99 9.55 3.39
C ILE A 90 8.14 9.22 4.63
N ARG A 91 6.86 9.61 4.59
CA ARG A 91 5.92 9.34 5.69
C ARG A 91 5.12 8.07 5.44
N TYR A 92 4.89 7.30 6.50
CA TYR A 92 3.96 6.18 6.47
C TYR A 92 2.49 6.62 6.56
N PRO A 93 1.54 5.81 6.06
CA PRO A 93 1.80 4.72 5.11
C PRO A 93 2.22 5.27 3.75
N THR A 94 2.91 4.45 2.95
CA THR A 94 3.35 4.82 1.60
C THR A 94 3.35 3.61 0.68
N ILE A 95 3.33 3.85 -0.64
CA ILE A 95 3.62 2.81 -1.64
C ILE A 95 4.91 3.18 -2.35
N ILE A 96 5.87 2.25 -2.33
CA ILE A 96 7.15 2.38 -3.04
C ILE A 96 7.23 1.34 -4.14
N SER A 97 7.60 1.76 -5.35
CA SER A 97 7.95 0.85 -6.43
C SER A 97 9.44 0.59 -6.45
N LYS A 98 9.84 -0.66 -6.69
CA LYS A 98 11.19 -1.07 -7.08
C LYS A 98 11.13 -1.64 -8.49
N GLY A 99 11.65 -0.90 -9.46
CA GLY A 99 11.71 -1.38 -10.85
C GLY A 99 12.73 -2.50 -11.04
N ALA A 100 12.71 -3.16 -12.20
CA ALA A 100 13.68 -4.22 -12.55
C ALA A 100 15.15 -3.77 -12.50
N SER A 101 15.43 -2.49 -12.69
CA SER A 101 16.77 -1.90 -12.56
C SER A 101 17.20 -1.63 -11.11
N GLY A 102 16.34 -1.90 -10.13
CA GLY A 102 16.59 -1.65 -8.70
C GLY A 102 16.20 -0.26 -8.21
N ASN A 103 15.81 0.66 -9.09
CA ASN A 103 15.43 2.02 -8.71
C ASN A 103 14.19 2.03 -7.83
N LEU A 104 14.29 2.71 -6.67
CA LEU A 104 13.20 2.93 -5.74
C LEU A 104 12.52 4.28 -6.02
N THR A 105 11.19 4.31 -5.92
CA THR A 105 10.40 5.53 -6.12
C THR A 105 9.14 5.46 -5.25
N GLU A 106 8.87 6.52 -4.49
CA GLU A 106 7.57 6.68 -3.84
C GLU A 106 6.51 6.96 -4.92
N VAL A 107 5.52 6.07 -5.03
CA VAL A 107 4.44 6.21 -5.99
C VAL A 107 3.15 6.67 -5.34
N MET A 108 2.88 6.39 -4.07
CA MET A 108 1.75 6.99 -3.37
C MET A 108 2.14 7.40 -1.96
N THR A 109 1.95 8.69 -1.67
CA THR A 109 2.19 9.28 -0.36
C THR A 109 1.10 8.91 0.65
N ASN A 110 1.36 9.19 1.93
CA ASN A 110 0.38 9.04 3.01
C ASN A 110 -0.93 9.79 2.74
N SER A 111 -0.85 10.98 2.15
CA SER A 111 -2.00 11.86 1.88
C SER A 111 -2.84 11.33 0.72
N GLU A 112 -2.19 10.79 -0.31
CA GLU A 112 -2.88 10.15 -1.43
C GLU A 112 -3.59 8.85 -1.00
N LEU A 113 -2.96 8.07 -0.11
CA LEU A 113 -3.59 6.89 0.48
C LEU A 113 -4.77 7.27 1.38
N ALA A 114 -4.63 8.30 2.22
CA ALA A 114 -5.72 8.81 3.05
C ALA A 114 -6.91 9.27 2.20
N ALA A 115 -6.65 9.91 1.06
CA ALA A 115 -7.69 10.34 0.12
C ALA A 115 -8.47 9.17 -0.51
N CYS A 116 -7.94 7.95 -0.49
CA CYS A 116 -8.64 6.75 -0.95
C CYS A 116 -9.71 6.26 0.05
N LYS A 117 -9.74 6.77 1.29
CA LYS A 117 -10.79 6.51 2.29
C LYS A 117 -11.12 5.01 2.50
N GLY A 118 -10.11 4.16 2.45
CA GLY A 118 -10.28 2.70 2.61
C GLY A 118 -10.77 1.96 1.35
N ASP A 119 -10.92 2.65 0.21
CA ASP A 119 -11.36 2.02 -1.04
C ASP A 119 -10.18 1.55 -1.90
N ALA A 120 -10.09 0.23 -2.08
CA ALA A 120 -9.07 -0.42 -2.91
C ALA A 120 -9.18 -0.05 -4.41
N ARG A 121 -10.37 0.30 -4.91
CA ARG A 121 -10.54 0.72 -6.31
C ARG A 121 -9.93 2.09 -6.56
N SER A 122 -10.06 2.99 -5.58
CA SER A 122 -9.39 4.30 -5.61
C SER A 122 -7.87 4.18 -5.72
N VAL A 123 -7.25 3.18 -5.07
CA VAL A 123 -5.81 2.89 -5.23
C VAL A 123 -5.47 2.50 -6.67
N ILE A 124 -6.25 1.62 -7.30
CA ILE A 124 -6.03 1.24 -8.70
C ILE A 124 -6.11 2.47 -9.61
N SER A 125 -7.12 3.32 -9.45
CA SER A 125 -7.26 4.55 -10.23
C SER A 125 -6.04 5.46 -10.09
N ARG A 126 -5.54 5.65 -8.86
CA ARG A 126 -4.31 6.44 -8.61
C ARG A 126 -3.07 5.82 -9.25
N LEU A 127 -2.92 4.49 -9.17
CA LEU A 127 -1.80 3.80 -9.82
C LEU A 127 -1.87 3.88 -11.35
N ARG A 128 -3.08 3.94 -11.92
CA ARG A 128 -3.31 4.18 -13.36
C ARG A 128 -2.94 5.60 -13.77
N GLU A 129 -3.34 6.61 -13.00
CA GLU A 129 -2.96 8.02 -13.21
C GLU A 129 -1.43 8.18 -13.22
N LYS A 130 -0.73 7.39 -12.41
CA LYS A 130 0.74 7.41 -12.29
C LYS A 130 1.45 6.49 -13.29
N GLY A 131 0.72 5.82 -14.18
CA GLY A 131 1.29 4.92 -15.19
C GLY A 131 1.90 3.63 -14.63
N ILE A 132 1.66 3.30 -13.36
CA ILE A 132 2.11 2.04 -12.74
C ILE A 132 1.24 0.88 -13.22
N VAL A 133 -0.08 1.07 -13.19
CA VAL A 133 -1.07 0.11 -13.68
C VAL A 133 -1.53 0.55 -15.06
N LYS A 134 -1.62 -0.37 -16.03
CA LYS A 134 -2.13 -0.04 -17.37
C LYS A 134 -3.57 0.47 -17.29
N GLN A 135 -3.91 1.41 -18.16
CA GLN A 135 -5.29 1.80 -18.37
C GLN A 135 -6.08 0.58 -18.86
N GLU A 136 -7.34 0.46 -18.43
CA GLU A 136 -8.26 -0.49 -19.05
C GLU A 136 -8.29 -0.18 -20.55
N ARG A 137 -8.01 -1.21 -21.38
CA ARG A 137 -8.24 -1.05 -22.82
C ARG A 137 -9.73 -0.77 -22.98
N PRO A 138 -10.14 0.29 -23.67
CA PRO A 138 -11.54 0.46 -24.00
C PRO A 138 -11.98 -0.83 -24.71
N SER A 139 -13.07 -1.43 -24.23
CA SER A 139 -13.68 -2.58 -24.89
C SER A 139 -14.04 -2.11 -26.30
N SER A 140 -13.30 -2.60 -27.30
CA SER A 140 -13.67 -2.41 -28.70
C SER A 140 -15.03 -3.06 -28.86
N SER A 141 -16.08 -2.24 -28.86
CA SER A 141 -17.42 -2.68 -29.23
C SER A 141 -17.34 -3.07 -30.70
N LEU A 142 -17.46 -4.37 -30.97
CA LEU A 142 -17.77 -4.91 -32.30
C LEU A 142 -19.26 -4.77 -32.56
#